data_AF-A0A238KNB3-F1
#
_entry.id   AF-A0A238KNB3-F1
#
_cell.length_a   1.000
_cell.length_b   1.000
_cell.length_c   1.000
_cell.angle_alpha   90.00
_cell.angle_beta   90.00
_cell.angle_gamma   90.00
#
_symmetry.space_group_name_H-M   'P 1'
#
loop_
_entity.id
_entity.type
_entity.pdbx_description
1 polymer ?
#
loop_
_entity_poly.entity_id
_entity_poly.type
_entity_poly.pdbx_seq_one_letter_code
_entity_poly.pdbx_strand_id
1 'polypeptide(L)'
;MTRPIVLLSVPLFLMGLAACEPVPATGVPAPIGINTLPESVSSIAATHQDLTTARVRSQDGCYWYTHRGPVETTELPLRTAEGNPICTRPAS
;
A
#
# COMPACT_ATOMS: atom_id res chain seq x y z
N MET A 1 -48.87 -34.71 -35.19
CA MET A 1 -48.45 -33.40 -34.63
C MET A 1 -47.93 -33.65 -33.22
N THR A 2 -46.61 -33.77 -33.08
CA THR A 2 -45.97 -34.23 -31.84
C THR A 2 -44.93 -33.19 -31.44
N ARG A 3 -45.02 -32.74 -30.19
CA ARG A 3 -44.47 -31.50 -29.63
C ARG A 3 -42.94 -31.57 -29.53
N PRO A 4 -42.21 -30.44 -29.72
CA PRO A 4 -40.75 -30.42 -29.69
C PRO A 4 -40.20 -30.63 -28.28
N ILE A 5 -39.10 -31.39 -28.24
CA ILE A 5 -38.28 -31.71 -27.07
C ILE A 5 -37.70 -30.44 -26.46
N VAL A 6 -38.03 -30.17 -25.20
CA VAL A 6 -37.48 -29.06 -24.41
C VAL A 6 -36.05 -29.43 -24.02
N LEU A 7 -35.09 -28.69 -24.56
CA LEU A 7 -33.67 -28.78 -24.24
C LEU A 7 -33.45 -28.44 -22.76
N LEU A 8 -32.87 -29.40 -22.03
CA LEU A 8 -32.27 -29.23 -20.71
C LEU A 8 -31.14 -28.18 -20.79
N SER A 9 -31.40 -26.95 -20.35
CA SER A 9 -30.37 -25.94 -20.10
C SER A 9 -30.02 -25.94 -18.61
N VAL A 10 -29.07 -26.78 -18.22
CA VAL A 10 -28.43 -26.75 -16.90
C VAL A 10 -27.52 -25.52 -16.85
N PRO A 11 -27.74 -24.51 -15.99
CA PRO A 11 -26.74 -23.48 -15.80
C PRO A 11 -25.71 -24.05 -14.84
N LEU A 12 -24.60 -24.55 -15.39
CA LEU A 12 -23.38 -24.85 -14.67
C LEU A 12 -22.77 -23.52 -14.21
N PHE A 13 -23.33 -22.95 -13.14
CA PHE A 13 -22.75 -21.81 -12.42
C PHE A 13 -21.61 -22.34 -11.55
N LEU A 14 -20.47 -22.60 -12.20
CA LEU A 14 -19.20 -22.90 -11.54
C LEU A 14 -18.28 -21.70 -11.78
N MET A 15 -18.48 -20.62 -11.01
CA MET A 15 -17.60 -19.44 -11.04
C MET A 15 -16.71 -19.46 -9.80
N GLY A 16 -15.40 -19.45 -10.04
CA GLY A 16 -14.36 -19.93 -9.13
C GLY A 16 -14.08 -19.06 -7.90
N LEU A 17 -13.53 -19.72 -6.89
CA LEU A 17 -12.90 -19.11 -5.73
C LEU A 17 -11.57 -18.48 -6.19
N ALA A 18 -11.49 -17.16 -6.23
CA ALA A 18 -10.23 -16.44 -6.40
C ALA A 18 -9.44 -16.53 -5.08
N ALA A 19 -8.29 -17.22 -5.11
CA ALA A 19 -7.34 -17.22 -4.01
C ALA A 19 -6.42 -15.98 -4.14
N CYS A 20 -6.34 -15.18 -3.07
CA CYS A 20 -5.35 -14.12 -2.97
C CYS A 20 -4.04 -14.75 -2.46
N GLU A 21 -3.03 -14.86 -3.32
CA GLU A 21 -1.70 -15.34 -2.91
C GLU A 21 -0.88 -14.20 -2.28
N PRO A 22 -0.25 -14.40 -1.11
CA PRO A 22 0.68 -13.43 -0.56
C PRO A 22 2.01 -13.46 -1.33
N VAL A 23 2.43 -12.30 -1.82
CA VAL A 23 3.76 -12.10 -2.43
C VAL A 23 4.85 -12.32 -1.37
N PRO A 24 5.87 -13.16 -1.63
CA PRO A 24 6.99 -13.31 -0.71
C PRO A 24 7.79 -12.01 -0.63
N ALA A 25 7.97 -11.51 0.59
CA ALA A 25 8.78 -10.33 0.89
C ALA A 25 10.27 -10.66 0.72
N THR A 26 10.75 -10.59 -0.52
CA THR A 26 12.18 -10.78 -0.81
C THR A 26 12.92 -9.47 -0.60
N GLY A 27 13.62 -9.37 0.54
CA GLY A 27 14.77 -8.49 0.71
C GLY A 27 14.48 -7.10 1.28
N VAL A 28 14.56 -6.98 2.60
CA VAL A 28 14.89 -5.69 3.24
C VAL A 28 16.13 -5.92 4.09
N PRO A 29 17.30 -5.39 3.71
CA PRO A 29 18.36 -5.18 4.67
C PRO A 29 17.86 -4.11 5.67
N ALA A 30 17.62 -4.51 6.92
CA ALA A 30 17.49 -3.57 8.03
C ALA A 30 18.90 -3.19 8.53
N PRO A 31 19.03 -2.15 9.36
CA PRO A 31 18.84 -0.74 9.11
C PRO A 31 20.21 -0.05 9.03
N ILE A 32 20.48 0.75 8.00
CA ILE A 32 21.71 1.56 7.99
C ILE A 32 21.41 2.81 8.82
N GLY A 33 22.20 2.98 9.88
CA GLY A 33 21.97 3.91 10.98
C GLY A 33 21.66 5.34 10.56
N ILE A 34 20.84 6.02 11.37
CA ILE A 34 20.50 7.45 11.25
C ILE A 34 20.41 7.92 9.79
N ASN A 35 19.53 7.29 9.01
CA ASN A 35 19.23 7.73 7.66
C ASN A 35 18.55 9.11 7.76
N THR A 36 19.37 10.16 7.74
CA THR A 36 18.89 11.53 7.68
C THR A 36 17.97 11.63 6.47
N LEU A 37 16.71 11.98 6.74
CA LEU A 37 15.71 12.14 5.69
C LEU A 37 16.26 13.14 4.66
N PRO A 38 16.25 12.83 3.34
CA PRO A 38 16.79 13.73 2.34
C PRO A 38 16.17 15.13 2.46
N GLU A 39 16.99 16.17 2.27
CA GLU A 39 16.54 17.56 2.40
C GLU A 39 15.39 17.90 1.42
N SER A 40 15.42 17.29 0.23
CA SER A 40 14.34 17.40 -0.75
C SER A 40 13.00 16.88 -0.26
N VAL A 41 12.99 15.92 0.67
CA VAL A 41 11.78 15.37 1.28
C VAL A 41 11.36 16.21 2.49
N SER A 42 12.31 16.61 3.34
CA SER A 42 12.00 17.42 4.53
C SER A 42 11.48 18.81 4.18
N SER A 43 11.94 19.40 3.07
CA SER A 43 11.51 20.71 2.58
C SER A 43 10.07 20.76 2.05
N ILE A 44 9.54 19.63 1.58
CA ILE A 44 8.18 19.56 1.01
C ILE A 44 7.15 18.92 1.97
N ALA A 45 7.62 18.19 2.98
CA ALA A 45 6.77 17.50 3.94
C ALA A 45 5.96 18.49 4.80
N ALA A 46 4.71 18.14 5.10
CA ALA A 46 3.89 18.96 5.98
C ALA A 46 4.46 18.99 7.41
N THR A 47 4.47 20.18 8.02
CA THR A 47 5.17 20.49 9.29
C THR A 47 4.67 19.71 10.52
N HIS A 48 3.46 19.15 10.47
CA HIS A 48 2.85 18.43 11.58
C HIS A 48 3.22 16.93 11.63
N GLN A 49 4.04 16.46 10.69
CA GLN A 49 4.47 15.06 10.60
C GLN A 49 5.84 14.88 11.24
N ASP A 50 6.04 13.75 11.90
CA ASP A 50 7.32 13.43 12.55
C ASP A 50 8.32 12.89 11.52
N LEU A 51 9.25 13.74 11.09
CA LEU A 51 10.29 13.39 10.12
C LEU A 51 11.39 12.49 10.70
N THR A 52 11.52 12.41 12.03
CA THR A 52 12.58 11.63 12.68
C THR A 52 12.37 10.12 12.54
N THR A 53 11.11 9.72 12.37
CA THR A 53 10.72 8.32 12.12
C THR A 53 10.43 8.04 10.66
N ALA A 54 10.64 9.00 9.75
CA ALA A 54 10.30 8.83 8.35
C ALA A 54 11.23 7.84 7.64
N ARG A 55 10.67 6.90 6.88
CA ARG A 55 11.40 5.90 6.08
C ARG A 55 10.60 5.47 4.86
N VAL A 56 11.29 5.00 3.83
CA VAL A 56 10.64 4.41 2.66
C VAL A 56 10.08 3.03 3.04
N ARG A 57 8.81 2.78 2.69
CA ARG A 57 8.17 1.47 2.86
C ARG A 57 8.27 0.70 1.56
N SER A 58 8.85 -0.51 1.60
CA SER A 58 9.14 -1.28 0.38
C SER A 58 7.90 -1.71 -0.42
N GLN A 59 6.72 -1.82 0.23
CA GLN A 59 5.48 -2.24 -0.43
C GLN A 59 5.01 -1.25 -1.49
N ASP A 60 5.08 0.06 -1.22
CA ASP A 60 4.60 1.10 -2.13
C ASP A 60 5.73 2.02 -2.64
N GLY A 61 6.92 1.99 -2.02
CA GLY A 61 8.02 2.89 -2.35
C GLY A 61 7.77 4.33 -1.88
N CYS A 62 6.80 4.53 -0.98
CA CYS A 62 6.50 5.84 -0.42
C CYS A 62 7.14 6.03 0.94
N TYR A 63 7.31 7.29 1.35
CA TYR A 63 7.76 7.61 2.71
C TYR A 63 6.60 7.43 3.69
N TRP A 64 6.87 6.81 4.83
CA TRP A 64 5.94 6.60 5.93
C TRP A 64 6.60 7.04 7.23
N TYR A 65 5.80 7.53 8.17
CA TYR A 65 6.26 7.91 9.50
C TYR A 65 5.37 7.27 10.58
N THR A 66 5.92 7.17 11.78
CA THR A 66 5.19 6.62 12.92
C THR A 66 4.42 7.72 13.62
N HIS A 67 3.10 7.65 13.59
CA HIS A 67 2.24 8.50 14.39
C HIS A 67 1.91 7.81 15.72
N ARG A 68 2.29 8.44 16.84
CA ARG A 68 1.96 7.97 18.19
C ARG A 68 0.78 8.77 18.73
N GLY A 69 -0.42 8.25 18.53
CA GLY A 69 -1.65 8.82 19.07
C GLY A 69 -1.96 8.32 20.49
N PRO A 70 -2.96 8.91 21.16
CA PRO A 70 -3.36 8.51 22.50
C PRO A 70 -3.98 7.11 22.56
N VAL A 71 -4.59 6.66 21.45
CA VAL A 71 -5.26 5.35 21.36
C VAL A 71 -4.32 4.30 20.76
N GLU A 72 -3.60 4.65 19.71
CA GLU A 72 -2.79 3.70 18.94
C GLU A 72 -1.51 4.32 18.39
N THR A 73 -0.55 3.46 18.10
CA THR A 73 0.61 3.78 17.27
C THR A 73 0.36 3.26 15.87
N THR A 74 0.36 4.15 14.89
CA THR A 74 -0.02 3.83 13.52
C THR A 74 1.03 4.35 12.54
N GLU A 75 1.27 3.57 11.50
CA GLU A 75 2.07 3.99 10.36
C GLU A 75 1.22 4.82 9.42
N LEU A 76 1.63 6.06 9.12
CA LEU A 76 0.93 6.95 8.21
C LEU A 76 1.84 7.35 7.04
N PRO A 77 1.26 7.57 5.85
CA PRO A 77 2.05 8.03 4.70
C PRO A 77 2.53 9.45 4.96
N LEU A 78 3.79 9.72 4.65
CA LEU A 78 4.36 11.05 4.67
C LEU A 78 3.84 11.84 3.46
N ARG A 79 3.25 13.00 3.74
CA ARG A 79 2.58 13.83 2.73
C ARG A 79 3.22 15.21 2.57
N THR A 80 3.07 15.79 1.40
CA THR A 80 3.39 17.20 1.16
C THR A 80 2.43 18.12 1.93
N ALA A 81 2.74 19.42 1.99
CA ALA A 81 1.81 20.43 2.51
C ALA A 81 0.43 20.42 1.81
N GLU A 82 0.37 20.01 0.54
CA GLU A 82 -0.86 19.87 -0.25
C GLU A 82 -1.56 18.51 -0.05
N GLY A 83 -0.97 17.62 0.76
CA GLY A 83 -1.55 16.31 1.07
C GLY A 83 -1.17 15.18 0.10
N ASN A 84 -0.32 15.42 -0.89
CA ASN A 84 0.14 14.38 -1.82
C ASN A 84 1.14 13.45 -1.14
N PRO A 85 1.10 12.11 -1.35
CA PRO A 85 2.11 11.21 -0.80
C PRO A 85 3.49 11.49 -1.44
N ILE A 86 4.55 11.38 -0.65
CA ILE A 86 5.93 11.53 -1.13
C ILE A 86 6.51 10.14 -1.40
N CYS A 87 6.96 9.87 -2.62
CA CYS A 87 7.43 8.53 -3.02
C CYS A 87 8.73 8.60 -3.83
N THR A 88 9.53 7.54 -3.78
CA THR A 88 10.81 7.44 -4.53
C THR A 88 10.61 6.89 -5.95
N ARG A 89 9.43 6.31 -6.22
CA ARG A 89 8.97 5.91 -7.54
C ARG A 89 7.50 6.31 -7.71
N PRO A 90 7.02 6.56 -8.94
CA PRO A 90 5.58 6.73 -9.17
C PRO A 90 4.83 5.47 -8.72
N ALA A 91 3.69 5.67 -8.04
CA ALA A 91 2.75 4.58 -7.77
C ALA A 91 2.32 3.97 -9.12
N SER A 92 2.51 2.66 -9.27
CA SER A 92 2.19 1.91 -10.49
C SER A 92 0.76 1.40 -10.45
#